data_AF-A0A8T5RKE7-F1
#
_entry.id   AF-A0A8T5RKE7-F1
#
_cell.length_a   1.000
_cell.length_b   1.000
_cell.length_c   1.000
_cell.angle_alpha   90.00
_cell.angle_beta   90.00
_cell.angle_gamma   90.00
#
_symmetry.space_group_name_H-M   'P 1'
#
loop_
_entity.id
_entity.type
_entity.pdbx_description
1 polymer ?
#
loop_
_entity_poly.entity_id
_entity_poly.type
_entity_poly.pdbx_seq_one_letter_code
_entity_poly.pdbx_strand_id
1 'polypeptide(L)'
;MSEESKWRYGFFLGCVIPNRYPMIEASIRSVFDHLGAELLDLPGASCCPAPGVFRAFHIPTWLVIAARNISIAEELGVNPLTGCNGCYGTLRDAWYELEHEYELKKEINKYLAKVNRVYKGNLEPKHVVQALYLDMGINYLKDHIKYKFTDLKIGVHYGCHIVKPSDKRPWNGEYEAPTFLDEIVELTGAKSIDYKDKFMCCGAGGAVRTAVKEISADFTREKLTNMRDAGVDIVVDCCPFCHLQLDLGQMEANNIFSNEIGEPFKIPVIYITQLLGIAFGIDPSLLGLIKNHELSGVSPFISVDPFLNIVKEQLT
;
A
#
# COMPACT_ATOMS: atom_id res chain seq x y z
N MET A 1 8.96 26.46 -22.16
CA MET A 1 8.97 26.37 -20.69
C MET A 1 8.01 25.24 -20.36
N SER A 2 8.52 24.07 -19.98
CA SER A 2 7.65 22.96 -19.57
C SER A 2 6.81 23.42 -18.39
N GLU A 3 5.48 23.27 -18.47
CA GLU A 3 4.62 23.46 -17.31
C GLU A 3 5.17 22.58 -16.19
N GLU A 4 5.53 23.20 -15.06
CA GLU A 4 5.95 22.48 -13.86
C GLU A 4 4.80 21.55 -13.46
N SER A 5 5.08 20.26 -13.27
CA SER A 5 4.04 19.29 -12.90
C SER A 5 3.37 19.74 -11.60
N LYS A 6 2.03 19.78 -11.60
CA LYS A 6 1.25 20.25 -10.45
C LYS A 6 1.53 19.42 -9.19
N TRP A 7 1.84 18.13 -9.37
CA TRP A 7 2.20 17.22 -8.30
C TRP A 7 3.50 16.50 -8.62
N ARG A 8 4.46 16.55 -7.68
CA ARG A 8 5.80 15.99 -7.85
C ARG A 8 6.26 15.34 -6.55
N TYR A 9 6.63 14.07 -6.61
CA TYR A 9 6.98 13.27 -5.43
C TYR A 9 8.23 12.43 -5.64
N GLY A 10 8.93 12.11 -4.55
CA GLY A 10 10.01 11.12 -4.54
C GLY A 10 9.45 9.73 -4.24
N PHE A 11 9.40 8.84 -5.22
CA PHE A 11 8.75 7.54 -5.07
C PHE A 11 9.63 6.52 -4.31
N PHE A 12 9.31 6.34 -3.04
CA PHE A 12 9.94 5.37 -2.16
C PHE A 12 9.32 3.98 -2.36
N LEU A 13 10.01 3.15 -3.14
CA LEU A 13 9.59 1.79 -3.53
C LEU A 13 9.54 0.80 -2.36
N GLY A 14 10.36 1.00 -1.32
CA GLY A 14 10.55 0.02 -0.26
C GLY A 14 11.16 -1.27 -0.78
N CYS A 15 10.71 -2.43 -0.27
CA CYS A 15 11.33 -3.72 -0.61
C CYS A 15 10.39 -4.67 -1.35
N VAL A 16 9.13 -4.76 -0.95
CA VAL A 16 8.19 -5.76 -1.47
C VAL A 16 7.68 -5.39 -2.86
N ILE A 17 7.44 -4.10 -3.12
CA ILE A 17 7.03 -3.63 -4.45
C ILE A 17 8.08 -4.02 -5.50
N PRO A 18 9.35 -3.54 -5.43
CA PRO A 18 10.27 -3.75 -6.54
C PRO A 18 10.75 -5.20 -6.65
N ASN A 19 10.78 -5.97 -5.55
CA ASN A 19 11.43 -7.28 -5.53
C ASN A 19 10.46 -8.47 -5.45
N ARG A 20 9.16 -8.24 -5.24
CA ARG A 20 8.15 -9.31 -5.16
C ARG A 20 6.95 -9.00 -6.01
N TYR A 21 6.37 -7.81 -5.85
CA TYR A 21 5.19 -7.40 -6.60
C TYR A 21 5.47 -6.18 -7.51
N PRO A 22 6.35 -6.31 -8.53
CA PRO A 22 6.71 -5.19 -9.39
C PRO A 22 5.53 -4.66 -10.22
N MET A 23 4.47 -5.46 -10.39
CA MET A 23 3.20 -4.99 -10.97
C MET A 23 2.56 -3.85 -10.18
N ILE A 24 2.77 -3.80 -8.85
CA ILE A 24 2.27 -2.68 -8.04
C ILE A 24 2.99 -1.39 -8.42
N GLU A 25 4.31 -1.43 -8.64
CA GLU A 25 5.08 -0.26 -9.14
C GLU A 25 4.57 0.19 -10.50
N ALA A 26 4.40 -0.74 -11.45
CA ALA A 26 3.88 -0.43 -12.78
C ALA A 26 2.52 0.28 -12.71
N SER A 27 1.61 -0.22 -11.87
CA SER A 27 0.29 0.39 -11.68
C SER A 27 0.34 1.77 -11.04
N ILE A 28 1.20 1.98 -10.02
CA ILE A 28 1.33 3.28 -9.35
C ILE A 28 1.90 4.31 -10.33
N ARG A 29 2.97 3.96 -11.06
CA ARG A 29 3.57 4.86 -12.06
C ARG A 29 2.58 5.22 -13.16
N SER A 30 1.88 4.23 -13.72
CA SER A 30 0.90 4.47 -14.80
C SER A 30 -0.27 5.35 -14.34
N VAL A 31 -0.79 5.13 -13.13
CA VAL A 31 -1.87 5.96 -12.58
C VAL A 31 -1.41 7.38 -12.30
N PHE A 32 -0.25 7.57 -11.67
CA PHE A 32 0.25 8.90 -11.35
C PHE A 32 0.62 9.69 -12.62
N ASP A 33 1.23 9.05 -13.61
CA ASP A 33 1.51 9.64 -14.92
C ASP A 33 0.21 10.09 -15.63
N HIS A 34 -0.81 9.21 -15.66
CA HIS A 34 -2.13 9.54 -16.21
C HIS A 34 -2.79 10.75 -15.52
N LEU A 35 -2.56 10.92 -14.21
CA LEU A 35 -3.07 12.02 -13.41
C LEU A 35 -2.20 13.30 -13.52
N GLY A 36 -1.14 13.28 -14.33
CA GLY A 36 -0.24 14.42 -14.52
C GLY A 36 0.74 14.67 -13.38
N ALA A 37 1.02 13.64 -12.56
CA ALA A 37 1.98 13.69 -11.47
C ALA A 37 3.33 13.10 -11.87
N GLU A 38 4.42 13.75 -11.45
CA GLU A 38 5.78 13.27 -11.69
C GLU A 38 6.28 12.48 -10.47
N LEU A 39 6.65 11.21 -10.69
CA LEU A 39 7.26 10.34 -9.68
C LEU A 39 8.76 10.21 -9.95
N LEU A 40 9.56 10.90 -9.14
CA LEU A 40 11.03 10.82 -9.19
C LEU A 40 11.51 9.56 -8.49
N ASP A 41 12.52 8.91 -9.06
CA ASP A 41 13.23 7.86 -8.37
C ASP A 41 14.04 8.44 -7.20
N LEU A 42 14.25 7.61 -6.17
CA LEU A 42 15.12 7.94 -5.03
C LEU A 42 16.36 7.04 -5.04
N PRO A 43 17.39 7.31 -5.87
CA PRO A 43 18.58 6.49 -5.95
C PRO A 43 19.25 6.28 -4.59
N GLY A 44 19.52 5.01 -4.27
CA GLY A 44 20.12 4.64 -3.00
C GLY A 44 19.16 4.65 -1.81
N ALA A 45 17.85 4.83 -2.02
CA ALA A 45 16.86 4.47 -1.01
C ALA A 45 16.98 2.98 -0.68
N SER A 46 16.87 2.64 0.61
CA SER A 46 17.02 1.26 1.09
C SER A 46 15.71 0.75 1.70
N CYS A 47 15.78 -0.23 2.61
CA CYS A 47 14.63 -0.57 3.44
C CYS A 47 14.21 0.67 4.27
N CYS A 48 12.91 0.85 4.51
CA CYS A 48 12.39 2.04 5.19
C CYS A 48 13.05 2.41 6.53
N PRO A 49 13.45 1.53 7.46
CA PRO A 49 13.45 0.06 7.51
C PRO A 49 12.19 -0.53 8.16
N ALA A 50 11.94 -1.84 7.95
CA ALA A 50 10.70 -2.49 8.36
C ALA A 50 10.49 -2.42 9.89
N PRO A 51 9.41 -1.80 10.38
CA PRO A 51 9.28 -1.46 11.80
C PRO A 51 9.06 -2.71 12.65
N GLY A 52 8.44 -3.76 12.11
CA GLY A 52 8.22 -5.01 12.83
C GLY A 52 9.51 -5.71 13.29
N VAL A 53 10.65 -5.45 12.64
CA VAL A 53 11.94 -5.99 13.04
C VAL A 53 12.83 -4.89 13.61
N PHE A 54 13.11 -3.84 12.83
CA PHE A 54 14.11 -2.84 13.21
C PHE A 54 13.68 -1.99 14.41
N ARG A 55 12.43 -1.52 14.45
CA ARG A 55 11.92 -0.73 15.58
C ARG A 55 11.82 -1.60 16.84
N ALA A 56 11.42 -2.86 16.68
CA ALA A 56 11.34 -3.83 17.77
C ALA A 56 12.73 -4.18 18.35
N PHE A 57 13.77 -4.20 17.52
CA PHE A 57 15.13 -4.53 17.95
C PHE A 57 15.89 -3.32 18.51
N HIS A 58 15.86 -2.18 17.80
CA HIS A 58 16.63 -1.00 18.19
C HIS A 58 16.06 0.27 17.55
N ILE A 59 15.33 1.06 18.35
CA ILE A 59 14.68 2.32 17.92
C ILE A 59 15.67 3.31 17.29
N PRO A 60 16.86 3.59 17.85
CA PRO A 60 17.80 4.53 17.22
C PRO A 60 18.24 4.10 15.82
N THR A 61 18.46 2.80 15.59
CA THR A 61 18.82 2.29 14.24
C THR A 61 17.67 2.47 13.26
N TRP A 62 16.44 2.18 13.69
CA TRP A 62 15.24 2.39 12.88
C TRP A 62 15.09 3.87 12.48
N LEU A 63 15.25 4.79 13.43
CA LEU A 63 15.20 6.24 13.17
C LEU A 63 16.31 6.73 12.24
N VAL A 64 17.58 6.33 12.44
CA VAL A 64 18.69 6.79 11.60
C VAL A 64 18.49 6.36 10.14
N ILE A 65 18.07 5.12 9.90
CA ILE A 65 17.84 4.63 8.54
C ILE A 65 16.62 5.31 7.91
N ALA A 66 15.54 5.51 8.66
CA ALA A 66 14.36 6.23 8.18
C ALA A 66 14.69 7.69 7.81
N ALA A 67 15.39 8.41 8.69
CA ALA A 67 15.84 9.77 8.43
C ALA A 67 16.81 9.85 7.24
N ARG A 68 17.70 8.85 7.08
CA ARG A 68 18.54 8.72 5.87
C ARG A 68 17.68 8.64 4.61
N ASN A 69 16.65 7.80 4.59
CA ASN A 69 15.77 7.67 3.43
C ASN A 69 14.98 8.96 3.15
N ILE A 70 14.45 9.64 4.17
CA ILE A 70 13.75 10.92 3.99
C ILE A 70 14.71 11.97 3.41
N SER A 71 15.95 12.04 3.92
CA SER A 71 16.93 13.02 3.44
C SER A 71 17.32 12.85 1.96
N ILE A 72 17.09 11.68 1.35
CA ILE A 72 17.28 11.48 -0.11
C ILE A 72 16.23 12.28 -0.90
N ALA A 73 14.97 12.24 -0.47
CA ALA A 73 13.91 13.01 -1.11
C ALA A 73 14.08 14.53 -0.85
N GLU A 74 14.59 14.91 0.32
CA GLU A 74 14.89 16.32 0.66
C GLU A 74 15.97 16.94 -0.24
N GLU A 75 16.94 16.17 -0.71
CA GLU A 75 17.94 16.62 -1.67
C GLU A 75 17.34 16.92 -3.05
N LEU A 76 16.26 16.23 -3.41
CA LEU A 76 15.51 16.47 -4.63
C LEU A 76 14.41 17.54 -4.46
N GLY A 77 14.20 18.03 -3.24
CA GLY A 77 13.18 19.03 -2.92
C GLY A 77 11.75 18.53 -3.04
N VAL A 78 11.50 17.23 -2.88
CA VAL A 78 10.17 16.61 -3.04
C VAL A 78 9.75 15.80 -1.82
N ASN A 79 8.45 15.74 -1.55
CA ASN A 79 7.89 14.88 -0.52
C ASN A 79 8.15 13.39 -0.87
N PRO A 80 8.67 12.57 0.07
CA PRO A 80 8.68 11.13 -0.12
C PRO A 80 7.25 10.60 -0.24
N LEU A 81 6.98 9.76 -1.23
CA LEU A 81 5.70 9.10 -1.44
C LEU A 81 5.91 7.60 -1.48
N THR A 82 5.10 6.82 -0.77
CA THR A 82 5.19 5.36 -0.80
C THR A 82 3.83 4.71 -0.96
N GLY A 83 3.80 3.60 -1.70
CA GLY A 83 2.63 2.75 -1.89
C GLY A 83 2.50 1.65 -0.83
N CYS A 84 3.13 1.78 0.34
CA CYS A 84 3.17 0.73 1.35
C CYS A 84 2.89 1.26 2.74
N ASN A 85 1.84 0.75 3.40
CA ASN A 85 1.51 1.11 4.78
C ASN A 85 2.68 0.92 5.75
N GLY A 86 3.49 -0.15 5.60
CA GLY A 86 4.65 -0.39 6.47
C GLY A 86 5.76 0.64 6.27
N CYS A 87 6.04 1.02 5.02
CA CYS A 87 7.02 2.07 4.71
C CYS A 87 6.50 3.45 5.15
N TYR A 88 5.23 3.72 4.90
CA TYR A 88 4.56 4.94 5.34
C TYR A 88 4.60 5.06 6.85
N GLY A 89 4.23 4.02 7.59
CA GLY A 89 4.33 4.00 9.05
C GLY A 89 5.75 4.30 9.54
N THR A 90 6.78 3.70 8.95
CA THR A 90 8.17 4.02 9.32
C THR A 90 8.54 5.47 9.02
N LEU A 91 8.37 5.92 7.78
CA LEU A 91 8.83 7.24 7.35
C LEU A 91 8.02 8.35 8.05
N ARG A 92 6.70 8.20 8.13
CA ARG A 92 5.80 9.16 8.78
C ARG A 92 6.03 9.25 10.28
N ASP A 93 6.15 8.12 10.97
CA ASP A 93 6.39 8.12 12.42
C ASP A 93 7.76 8.72 12.74
N ALA A 94 8.81 8.37 11.98
CA ALA A 94 10.13 8.97 12.16
C ALA A 94 10.12 10.47 11.87
N TRP A 95 9.41 10.90 10.82
CA TRP A 95 9.25 12.33 10.52
C TRP A 95 8.58 13.07 11.68
N TYR A 96 7.43 12.56 12.14
CA TYR A 96 6.66 13.15 13.24
C TYR A 96 7.47 13.19 14.55
N GLU A 97 8.12 12.08 14.92
CA GLU A 97 8.92 11.99 16.16
C GLU A 97 10.09 12.98 16.13
N LEU A 98 10.82 13.08 15.02
CA LEU A 98 11.97 13.98 14.90
C LEU A 98 11.58 15.45 14.77
N GLU A 99 10.36 15.78 14.35
CA GLU A 99 9.85 17.15 14.41
C GLU A 99 9.56 17.60 15.86
N HIS A 100 9.10 16.69 16.72
CA HIS A 100 8.70 17.00 18.09
C HIS A 100 9.84 16.81 19.11
N GLU A 101 10.89 16.05 18.78
CA GLU A 101 12.02 15.78 19.67
C GLU A 101 13.34 16.35 19.13
N TYR A 102 13.62 17.61 19.47
CA TYR A 102 14.78 18.34 18.95
C TYR A 102 16.15 17.71 19.28
N GLU A 103 16.33 17.22 20.51
CA GLU A 103 17.60 16.57 20.91
C GLU A 103 17.79 15.21 20.21
N LEU A 104 16.71 14.45 20.03
CA LEU A 104 16.74 13.22 19.25
C LEU A 104 17.12 13.51 17.79
N LYS A 105 16.51 14.53 17.16
CA LYS A 105 16.87 14.98 15.81
C LYS A 105 18.35 15.36 15.68
N LYS A 106 18.91 16.07 16.66
CA LYS A 106 20.35 16.36 16.70
C LYS A 106 21.19 15.10 16.76
N GLU A 107 20.81 14.14 17.60
CA GLU A 107 21.53 12.88 17.74
C GLU A 107 21.51 12.08 16.42
N ILE A 108 20.34 11.93 15.80
CA ILE A 108 20.20 11.27 14.49
C ILE A 108 21.09 11.95 13.44
N ASN A 109 21.12 13.28 13.41
CA ASN A 109 21.97 14.02 12.49
C ASN A 109 23.48 13.83 12.76
N LYS A 110 23.92 13.56 13.99
CA LYS A 110 25.33 13.18 14.26
C LYS A 110 25.71 11.86 13.58
N TYR A 111 24.79 10.90 13.51
CA TYR A 111 25.03 9.63 12.79
C TYR A 111 24.97 9.83 11.27
N LEU A 112 24.01 10.60 10.77
CA LEU A 112 23.90 10.90 9.33
C LEU A 112 25.12 11.68 8.80
N ALA A 113 25.71 12.55 9.60
CA ALA A 113 26.92 13.28 9.23
C ALA A 113 28.10 12.35 8.89
N LYS A 114 28.18 11.16 9.51
CA LYS A 114 29.21 10.15 9.20
C LYS A 114 29.11 9.59 7.78
N VAL A 115 27.96 9.77 7.13
CA VAL A 115 27.70 9.34 5.75
C VAL A 115 27.34 10.53 4.84
N ASN A 116 27.79 11.73 5.21
CA ASN A 116 27.60 12.98 4.46
C ASN A 116 26.12 13.31 4.19
N ARG A 117 25.24 13.03 5.14
CA ARG A 117 23.80 13.36 5.06
C ARG A 117 23.35 14.23 6.22
N VAL A 118 22.30 15.01 5.97
CA VAL A 118 21.59 15.81 6.98
C VAL A 118 20.09 15.66 6.76
N TYR A 119 19.36 15.32 7.81
CA TYR A 119 17.90 15.29 7.84
C TYR A 119 17.37 16.64 8.33
N LYS A 120 16.54 17.29 7.50
CA LYS A 120 15.92 18.58 7.80
C LYS A 120 14.50 18.43 8.37
N GLY A 121 13.75 17.44 7.90
CA GLY A 121 12.36 17.17 8.28
C GLY A 121 11.34 18.11 7.65
N ASN A 122 11.68 18.81 6.56
CA ASN A 122 10.81 19.85 6.00
C ASN A 122 9.77 19.30 5.01
N LEU A 123 9.92 18.03 4.60
CA LEU A 123 9.08 17.40 3.59
C LEU A 123 8.37 16.19 4.20
N GLU A 124 7.06 16.33 4.36
CA GLU A 124 6.17 15.29 4.87
C GLU A 124 6.24 14.02 4.00
N PRO A 125 6.51 12.83 4.59
CA PRO A 125 6.31 11.55 3.94
C PRO A 125 4.81 11.25 3.77
N LYS A 126 4.42 10.88 2.55
CA LYS A 126 3.02 10.65 2.15
C LYS A 126 2.78 9.20 1.71
N HIS A 127 1.53 8.76 1.83
CA HIS A 127 1.05 7.53 1.22
C HIS A 127 0.46 7.81 -0.18
N VAL A 128 0.50 6.87 -1.13
CA VAL A 128 -0.16 7.06 -2.45
C VAL A 128 -1.64 7.40 -2.32
N VAL A 129 -2.34 6.76 -1.37
CA VAL A 129 -3.75 7.06 -1.07
C VAL A 129 -3.91 8.47 -0.49
N GLN A 130 -2.96 8.95 0.32
CA GLN A 130 -2.95 10.32 0.83
C GLN A 130 -2.81 11.33 -0.32
N ALA A 131 -1.91 11.07 -1.27
CA ALA A 131 -1.73 11.94 -2.44
C ALA A 131 -2.98 11.94 -3.35
N LEU A 132 -3.55 10.77 -3.64
CA LEU A 132 -4.77 10.63 -4.43
C LEU A 132 -5.97 11.33 -3.76
N TYR A 133 -6.14 11.15 -2.46
CA TYR A 133 -7.33 11.62 -1.75
C TYR A 133 -7.22 13.07 -1.27
N LEU A 134 -6.11 13.46 -0.64
CA LEU A 134 -5.95 14.79 -0.03
C LEU A 134 -5.27 15.80 -0.96
N ASP A 135 -4.23 15.39 -1.70
CA ASP A 135 -3.48 16.34 -2.54
C ASP A 135 -4.15 16.56 -3.91
N MET A 136 -4.71 15.50 -4.50
CA MET A 136 -5.42 15.56 -5.79
C MET A 136 -6.92 15.78 -5.63
N GLY A 137 -7.55 15.05 -4.69
CA GLY A 137 -8.97 15.20 -4.37
C GLY A 137 -9.88 14.29 -5.18
N ILE A 138 -10.90 13.76 -4.53
CA ILE A 138 -11.91 12.85 -5.12
C ILE A 138 -12.59 13.42 -6.37
N ASN A 139 -12.87 14.72 -6.41
CA ASN A 139 -13.48 15.34 -7.59
C ASN A 139 -12.55 15.28 -8.81
N TYR A 140 -11.25 15.53 -8.61
CA TYR A 140 -10.27 15.41 -9.69
C TYR A 140 -10.18 13.97 -10.17
N LEU A 141 -10.11 12.98 -9.26
CA LEU A 141 -10.08 11.57 -9.64
C LEU A 141 -11.34 11.16 -10.43
N LYS A 142 -12.51 11.67 -10.03
CA LYS A 142 -13.80 11.38 -10.67
C LYS A 142 -13.82 11.81 -12.14
N ASP A 143 -13.18 12.93 -12.48
CA ASP A 143 -13.12 13.44 -13.85
C ASP A 143 -12.30 12.54 -14.80
N HIS A 144 -11.47 11.65 -14.24
CA HIS A 144 -10.70 10.66 -15.00
C HIS A 144 -11.42 9.30 -15.14
N ILE A 145 -12.55 9.06 -14.45
CA ILE A 145 -13.27 7.78 -14.50
C ILE A 145 -13.95 7.61 -15.86
N LYS A 146 -13.46 6.63 -16.64
CA LYS A 146 -14.03 6.22 -17.93
C LYS A 146 -14.94 5.01 -17.82
N TYR A 147 -14.57 4.05 -16.97
CA TYR A 147 -15.29 2.80 -16.79
C TYR A 147 -15.85 2.67 -15.37
N LYS A 148 -17.04 2.08 -15.25
CA LYS A 148 -17.71 1.84 -13.97
C LYS A 148 -18.06 0.36 -13.79
N PHE A 149 -17.85 -0.16 -12.58
CA PHE A 149 -18.02 -1.58 -12.24
C PHE A 149 -19.23 -1.81 -11.33
N THR A 150 -20.45 -1.68 -11.86
CA THR A 150 -21.69 -1.63 -11.05
C THR A 150 -21.98 -2.86 -10.20
N ASP A 151 -21.48 -4.02 -10.63
CA ASP A 151 -21.75 -5.31 -9.99
C ASP A 151 -20.54 -5.89 -9.25
N LEU A 152 -19.40 -5.18 -9.25
CA LEU A 152 -18.18 -5.64 -8.59
C LEU A 152 -18.23 -5.33 -7.08
N LYS A 153 -18.18 -6.38 -6.27
CA LYS A 153 -18.19 -6.32 -4.80
C LYS A 153 -16.77 -6.46 -4.25
N ILE A 154 -16.29 -5.43 -3.57
CA ILE A 154 -14.91 -5.32 -3.14
C ILE A 154 -14.80 -5.41 -1.62
N GLY A 155 -13.99 -6.33 -1.13
CA GLY A 155 -13.53 -6.36 0.25
C GLY A 155 -12.36 -5.39 0.41
N VAL A 156 -12.60 -4.21 0.94
CA VAL A 156 -11.56 -3.19 1.13
C VAL A 156 -10.72 -3.49 2.36
N HIS A 157 -9.42 -3.71 2.16
CA HIS A 157 -8.44 -3.87 3.23
C HIS A 157 -7.56 -2.62 3.38
N TYR A 158 -7.94 -1.75 4.32
CA TYR A 158 -7.17 -0.54 4.68
C TYR A 158 -5.75 -0.85 5.13
N GLY A 159 -5.60 -1.87 5.99
CA GLY A 159 -4.37 -2.16 6.72
C GLY A 159 -4.12 -1.17 7.87
N CYS A 160 -3.27 -1.58 8.82
CA CYS A 160 -3.21 -0.90 10.12
C CYS A 160 -2.45 0.44 10.08
N HIS A 161 -1.28 0.47 9.42
CA HIS A 161 -0.33 1.57 9.55
C HIS A 161 -0.69 2.83 8.74
N ILE A 162 -1.67 2.77 7.84
CA ILE A 162 -2.16 3.97 7.14
C ILE A 162 -3.09 4.80 8.03
N VAL A 163 -3.83 4.18 8.94
CA VAL A 163 -4.78 4.85 9.85
C VAL A 163 -4.28 5.00 11.28
N LYS A 164 -3.32 4.17 11.72
CA LYS A 164 -2.82 4.16 13.10
C LYS A 164 -1.30 4.39 13.18
N PRO A 165 -0.81 5.07 14.24
CA PRO A 165 -1.59 5.73 15.31
C PRO A 165 -2.22 7.03 14.80
N SER A 166 -3.49 7.29 15.14
CA SER A 166 -4.34 8.24 14.42
C SER A 166 -3.95 9.71 14.61
N ASP A 167 -3.27 10.04 15.71
CA ASP A 167 -2.67 11.34 15.99
C ASP A 167 -1.52 11.70 15.04
N LYS A 168 -0.85 10.68 14.47
CA LYS A 168 0.25 10.85 13.50
C LYS A 168 -0.20 10.73 12.04
N ARG A 169 -1.52 10.68 11.78
CA ARG A 169 -2.10 10.44 10.45
C ARG A 169 -3.01 11.59 10.05
N PRO A 170 -3.10 11.90 8.74
CA PRO A 170 -3.86 13.04 8.24
C PRO A 170 -5.38 12.74 8.11
N TRP A 171 -5.91 11.84 8.94
CA TRP A 171 -7.29 11.34 8.84
C TRP A 171 -8.17 11.83 9.99
N ASN A 172 -7.85 13.00 10.55
CA ASN A 172 -8.62 13.67 11.62
C ASN A 172 -8.89 12.80 12.86
N GLY A 173 -7.98 11.88 13.18
CA GLY A 173 -8.15 10.98 14.32
C GLY A 173 -9.09 9.80 14.11
N GLU A 174 -9.70 9.64 12.92
CA GLU A 174 -10.59 8.51 12.61
C GLU A 174 -9.79 7.25 12.25
N TYR A 175 -10.07 6.15 12.95
CA TYR A 175 -9.40 4.86 12.75
C TYR A 175 -10.29 3.64 13.03
N GLU A 176 -11.51 3.85 13.53
CA GLU A 176 -12.50 2.80 13.80
C GLU A 176 -13.42 2.59 12.60
N ALA A 177 -13.75 3.67 11.88
CA ALA A 177 -14.58 3.65 10.69
C ALA A 177 -14.11 4.66 9.61
N PRO A 178 -12.83 4.61 9.17
CA PRO A 178 -12.37 5.45 8.06
C PRO A 178 -13.11 5.11 6.77
N THR A 179 -13.36 6.12 5.93
CA THR A 179 -14.10 5.98 4.66
C THR A 179 -13.26 6.27 3.41
N PHE A 180 -12.08 6.89 3.54
CA PHE A 180 -11.33 7.43 2.40
C PHE A 180 -10.97 6.38 1.33
N LEU A 181 -10.69 5.13 1.71
CA LEU A 181 -10.34 4.09 0.75
C LEU A 181 -11.60 3.49 0.11
N ASP A 182 -12.68 3.38 0.88
CA ASP A 182 -13.99 2.98 0.39
C ASP A 182 -14.50 3.98 -0.66
N GLU A 183 -14.38 5.29 -0.38
CA GLU A 183 -14.79 6.35 -1.30
C GLU A 183 -14.00 6.32 -2.61
N ILE A 184 -12.69 6.04 -2.57
CA ILE A 184 -11.87 5.85 -3.79
C ILE A 184 -12.35 4.62 -4.58
N VAL A 185 -12.70 3.53 -3.89
CA VAL A 185 -13.23 2.33 -4.53
C VAL A 185 -14.58 2.62 -5.18
N GLU A 186 -15.49 3.29 -4.46
CA GLU A 186 -16.84 3.61 -4.91
C GLU A 186 -16.87 4.63 -6.06
N LEU A 187 -15.83 5.47 -6.21
CA LEU A 187 -15.65 6.30 -7.41
C LEU A 187 -15.66 5.48 -8.71
N THR A 188 -15.18 4.24 -8.66
CA THR A 188 -15.14 3.33 -9.81
C THR A 188 -16.49 2.67 -10.09
N GLY A 189 -17.54 3.00 -9.32
CA GLY A 189 -18.86 2.37 -9.40
C GLY A 189 -18.95 0.99 -8.76
N ALA A 190 -17.82 0.42 -8.31
CA ALA A 190 -17.79 -0.79 -7.49
C ALA A 190 -18.40 -0.54 -6.10
N LYS A 191 -18.79 -1.62 -5.42
CA LYS A 191 -19.36 -1.56 -4.06
C LYS A 191 -18.32 -1.99 -3.05
N SER A 192 -17.95 -1.11 -2.13
CA SER A 192 -17.20 -1.52 -0.95
C SER A 192 -18.14 -2.28 0.00
N ILE A 193 -17.84 -3.55 0.22
CA ILE A 193 -18.68 -4.40 1.06
C ILE A 193 -18.31 -4.18 2.52
N ASP A 194 -19.33 -3.96 3.35
CA ASP A 194 -19.18 -4.07 4.80
C ASP A 194 -19.16 -5.55 5.18
N TYR A 195 -18.13 -5.94 5.92
CA TYR A 195 -17.92 -7.32 6.35
C TYR A 195 -17.44 -7.33 7.79
N LYS A 196 -17.72 -8.42 8.48
CA LYS A 196 -17.37 -8.58 9.89
C LYS A 196 -15.87 -8.30 10.11
N ASP A 197 -15.57 -7.49 11.13
CA ASP A 197 -14.21 -7.11 11.52
C ASP A 197 -13.39 -6.46 10.40
N LYS A 198 -14.02 -5.65 9.54
CA LYS A 198 -13.40 -4.97 8.38
C LYS A 198 -12.01 -4.39 8.65
N PHE A 199 -11.85 -3.70 9.77
CA PHE A 199 -10.63 -2.99 10.16
C PHE A 199 -9.62 -3.82 10.97
N MET A 200 -9.84 -5.14 11.13
CA MET A 200 -8.88 -6.03 11.80
C MET A 200 -7.54 -6.12 11.06
N CYS A 201 -6.50 -6.61 11.74
CA CYS A 201 -5.18 -6.84 11.13
C CYS A 201 -5.25 -7.94 10.04
N CYS A 202 -4.32 -7.95 9.08
CA CYS A 202 -4.13 -9.10 8.19
C CYS A 202 -3.31 -10.24 8.83
N GLY A 203 -2.71 -10.00 10.00
CA GLY A 203 -1.87 -10.96 10.72
C GLY A 203 -0.38 -10.84 10.45
N ALA A 204 0.04 -10.11 9.40
CA ALA A 204 1.43 -10.15 8.97
C ALA A 204 2.39 -9.23 9.75
N GLY A 205 1.90 -8.06 10.18
CA GLY A 205 2.69 -6.98 10.77
C GLY A 205 3.44 -7.38 12.05
N GLY A 206 4.34 -6.52 12.53
CA GLY A 206 5.09 -6.80 13.78
C GLY A 206 5.99 -8.05 13.70
N ALA A 207 6.41 -8.43 12.48
CA ALA A 207 7.15 -9.66 12.18
C ALA A 207 6.39 -10.97 12.48
N VAL A 208 5.09 -10.93 12.78
CA VAL A 208 4.28 -12.11 13.12
C VAL A 208 4.25 -13.11 11.96
N ARG A 209 4.14 -12.66 10.70
CA ARG A 209 4.24 -13.54 9.51
C ARG A 209 5.51 -14.41 9.51
N THR A 210 6.62 -13.84 9.96
CA THR A 210 7.94 -14.51 9.94
C THR A 210 8.17 -15.33 11.21
N ALA A 211 7.79 -14.80 12.37
CA ALA A 211 8.08 -15.41 13.66
C ALA A 211 7.07 -16.51 14.04
N VAL A 212 5.78 -16.31 13.75
CA VAL A 212 4.70 -17.21 14.18
C VAL A 212 3.66 -17.37 13.07
N LYS A 213 4.04 -18.14 12.05
CA LYS A 213 3.30 -18.28 10.78
C LYS A 213 1.86 -18.72 10.95
N GLU A 214 1.58 -19.66 11.85
CA GLU A 214 0.23 -20.18 12.11
C GLU A 214 -0.71 -19.09 12.64
N ILE A 215 -0.24 -18.27 13.58
CA ILE A 215 -1.00 -17.11 14.09
C ILE A 215 -1.27 -16.12 12.95
N SER A 216 -0.24 -15.78 12.15
CA SER A 216 -0.43 -14.89 11.01
C SER A 216 -1.46 -15.43 10.01
N ALA A 217 -1.46 -16.75 9.77
CA ALA A 217 -2.38 -17.42 8.87
C ALA A 217 -3.81 -17.46 9.43
N ASP A 218 -3.99 -17.59 10.74
CA ASP A 218 -5.33 -17.59 11.36
C ASP A 218 -6.04 -16.24 11.19
N PHE A 219 -5.33 -15.12 11.40
CA PHE A 219 -5.88 -13.78 11.10
C PHE A 219 -6.27 -13.63 9.62
N THR A 220 -5.51 -14.26 8.72
CA THR A 220 -5.81 -14.25 7.29
C THR A 220 -7.05 -15.09 7.00
N ARG A 221 -7.14 -16.28 7.59
CA ARG A 221 -8.30 -17.18 7.52
C ARG A 221 -9.57 -16.49 7.98
N GLU A 222 -9.54 -15.84 9.15
CA GLU A 222 -10.71 -15.15 9.71
C GLU A 222 -11.17 -14.04 8.77
N LYS A 223 -10.25 -13.18 8.32
CA LYS A 223 -10.57 -12.10 7.38
C LYS A 223 -11.16 -12.60 6.06
N LEU A 224 -10.56 -13.62 5.46
CA LEU A 224 -11.04 -14.16 4.19
C LEU A 224 -12.37 -14.89 4.35
N THR A 225 -12.60 -15.54 5.50
CA THR A 225 -13.92 -16.09 5.85
C THR A 225 -14.96 -14.98 5.90
N ASN A 226 -14.69 -13.90 6.64
CA ASN A 226 -15.63 -12.77 6.75
C ASN A 226 -15.93 -12.12 5.38
N MET A 227 -14.92 -11.96 4.52
CA MET A 227 -15.09 -11.44 3.16
C MET A 227 -15.91 -12.38 2.28
N ARG A 228 -15.61 -13.69 2.31
CA ARG A 228 -16.35 -14.71 1.56
C ARG A 228 -17.81 -14.76 1.98
N ASP A 229 -18.08 -14.77 3.29
CA ASP A 229 -19.43 -14.84 3.84
C ASP A 229 -20.25 -13.57 3.51
N ALA A 230 -19.59 -12.43 3.33
CA ALA A 230 -20.19 -11.19 2.84
C ALA A 230 -20.37 -11.13 1.31
N GLY A 231 -19.92 -12.15 0.57
CA GLY A 231 -20.05 -12.25 -0.88
C GLY A 231 -19.12 -11.30 -1.65
N VAL A 232 -17.90 -11.07 -1.14
CA VAL A 232 -16.84 -10.32 -1.82
C VAL A 232 -16.34 -11.06 -3.06
N ASP A 233 -16.21 -10.35 -4.18
CA ASP A 233 -15.64 -10.89 -5.43
C ASP A 233 -14.11 -10.81 -5.43
N ILE A 234 -13.56 -9.67 -4.96
CA ILE A 234 -12.12 -9.39 -4.93
C ILE A 234 -11.72 -8.62 -3.66
N VAL A 235 -10.46 -8.73 -3.27
CA VAL A 235 -9.85 -7.90 -2.23
C VAL A 235 -9.07 -6.75 -2.87
N VAL A 236 -9.27 -5.54 -2.36
CA VAL A 236 -8.44 -4.38 -2.70
C VAL A 236 -7.69 -3.92 -1.47
N ASP A 237 -6.37 -3.82 -1.59
CA ASP A 237 -5.50 -3.27 -0.55
C ASP A 237 -4.69 -2.08 -1.04
N CYS A 238 -4.01 -1.44 -0.10
CA CYS A 238 -3.05 -0.37 -0.38
C CYS A 238 -1.68 -0.62 0.27
N CYS A 239 -1.34 -1.88 0.54
CA CYS A 239 -0.10 -2.26 1.20
C CYS A 239 0.47 -3.58 0.64
N PRO A 240 1.66 -3.58 0.03
CA PRO A 240 2.31 -4.77 -0.54
C PRO A 240 2.54 -5.89 0.47
N PHE A 241 2.69 -5.57 1.76
CA PHE A 241 2.84 -6.60 2.80
C PHE A 241 1.49 -7.25 3.15
N CYS A 242 0.41 -6.47 3.12
CA CYS A 242 -0.95 -7.00 3.23
C CYS A 242 -1.33 -7.77 1.97
N HIS A 243 -0.95 -7.27 0.80
CA HIS A 243 -1.09 -7.94 -0.49
C HIS A 243 -0.43 -9.32 -0.47
N LEU A 244 0.84 -9.39 -0.05
CA LEU A 244 1.53 -10.68 0.14
C LEU A 244 0.79 -11.61 1.11
N GLN A 245 0.29 -11.07 2.22
CA GLN A 245 -0.42 -11.87 3.22
C GLN A 245 -1.76 -12.37 2.72
N LEU A 246 -2.48 -11.60 1.92
CA LEU A 246 -3.81 -11.94 1.42
C LEU A 246 -3.73 -12.73 0.11
N ASP A 247 -2.64 -12.62 -0.66
CA ASP A 247 -2.40 -13.39 -1.87
C ASP A 247 -1.76 -14.75 -1.54
N LEU A 248 -0.46 -14.76 -1.17
CA LEU A 248 0.24 -16.00 -0.79
C LEU A 248 -0.38 -16.65 0.46
N GLY A 249 -0.85 -15.86 1.42
CA GLY A 249 -1.40 -16.40 2.65
C GLY A 249 -2.72 -17.15 2.47
N GLN A 250 -3.42 -16.99 1.33
CA GLN A 250 -4.55 -17.87 0.99
C GLN A 250 -4.09 -19.32 0.85
N MET A 251 -2.99 -19.58 0.13
CA MET A 251 -2.43 -20.93 -0.01
C MET A 251 -2.01 -21.50 1.35
N GLU A 252 -1.44 -20.66 2.21
CA GLU A 252 -0.97 -21.05 3.54
C GLU A 252 -2.16 -21.38 4.46
N ALA A 253 -3.19 -20.54 4.50
CA ALA A 253 -4.40 -20.76 5.26
C ALA A 253 -5.16 -22.00 4.76
N ASN A 254 -5.26 -22.18 3.44
CA ASN A 254 -5.87 -23.37 2.82
C ASN A 254 -5.18 -24.66 3.25
N ASN A 255 -3.85 -24.64 3.39
CA ASN A 255 -3.10 -25.81 3.83
C ASN A 255 -3.23 -26.05 5.35
N ILE A 256 -3.05 -25.01 6.16
CA ILE A 256 -3.02 -25.10 7.63
C ILE A 256 -4.41 -25.42 8.19
N PHE A 257 -5.47 -24.79 7.66
CA PHE A 257 -6.83 -24.84 8.21
C PHE A 257 -7.82 -25.56 7.28
N SER A 258 -7.35 -26.49 6.46
CA SER A 258 -8.17 -27.25 5.49
C SER A 258 -9.41 -27.90 6.10
N ASN A 259 -9.34 -28.34 7.36
CA ASN A 259 -10.47 -28.96 8.06
C ASN A 259 -11.48 -27.96 8.66
N GLU A 260 -11.19 -26.65 8.62
CA GLU A 260 -12.02 -25.60 9.24
C GLU A 260 -12.71 -24.68 8.23
N ILE A 261 -12.10 -24.45 7.06
CA ILE A 261 -12.50 -23.37 6.14
C ILE A 261 -13.54 -23.78 5.09
N GLY A 262 -13.92 -25.06 5.03
CA GLY A 262 -14.75 -25.61 3.96
C GLY A 262 -14.03 -25.54 2.62
N GLU A 263 -14.58 -24.81 1.65
CA GLU A 263 -13.95 -24.62 0.33
C GLU A 263 -12.68 -23.75 0.42
N PRO A 264 -11.58 -24.11 -0.28
CA PRO A 264 -10.35 -23.32 -0.30
C PRO A 264 -10.57 -21.89 -0.79
N PHE A 265 -9.93 -20.92 -0.13
CA PHE A 265 -9.93 -19.52 -0.55
C PHE A 265 -9.24 -19.35 -1.91
N LYS A 266 -9.87 -18.59 -2.81
CA LYS A 266 -9.39 -18.22 -4.14
C LYS A 266 -9.84 -16.80 -4.54
N ILE A 267 -9.92 -15.88 -3.58
CA ILE A 267 -10.38 -14.51 -3.78
C ILE A 267 -9.22 -13.70 -4.40
N PRO A 268 -9.37 -13.14 -5.61
CA PRO A 268 -8.31 -12.31 -6.21
C PRO A 268 -7.96 -11.13 -5.32
N VAL A 269 -6.66 -10.80 -5.25
CA VAL A 269 -6.16 -9.62 -4.53
C VAL A 269 -5.53 -8.67 -5.53
N ILE A 270 -6.00 -7.42 -5.58
CA ILE A 270 -5.42 -6.38 -6.42
C ILE A 270 -5.08 -5.14 -5.57
N TYR A 271 -4.14 -4.35 -6.06
CA TYR A 271 -3.74 -3.10 -5.42
C TYR A 271 -4.63 -1.94 -5.88
N ILE A 272 -4.86 -0.94 -5.02
CA ILE A 272 -5.80 0.17 -5.31
C ILE A 272 -5.53 0.90 -6.63
N THR A 273 -4.27 1.11 -7.02
CA THR A 273 -3.94 1.75 -8.32
C THR A 273 -4.17 0.84 -9.52
N GLN A 274 -4.25 -0.48 -9.34
CA GLN A 274 -4.69 -1.37 -10.41
C GLN A 274 -6.18 -1.21 -10.67
N LEU A 275 -7.00 -1.13 -9.62
CA LEU A 275 -8.44 -0.85 -9.75
C LEU A 275 -8.68 0.52 -10.41
N LEU A 276 -8.06 1.58 -9.88
CA LEU A 276 -8.20 2.93 -10.43
C LEU A 276 -7.70 3.02 -11.87
N GLY A 277 -6.58 2.37 -12.18
CA GLY A 277 -6.02 2.36 -13.52
C GLY A 277 -6.99 1.80 -14.55
N ILE A 278 -7.66 0.67 -14.25
CA ILE A 278 -8.72 0.17 -15.14
C ILE A 278 -9.85 1.17 -15.22
N ALA A 279 -10.33 1.73 -14.10
CA ALA A 279 -11.42 2.71 -14.13
C ALA A 279 -11.08 3.96 -14.98
N PHE A 280 -9.81 4.37 -15.04
CA PHE A 280 -9.31 5.46 -15.91
C PHE A 280 -9.13 5.06 -17.39
N GLY A 281 -9.36 3.79 -17.71
CA GLY A 281 -9.17 3.20 -19.03
C GLY A 281 -7.70 3.07 -19.43
N ILE A 282 -6.81 2.81 -18.47
CA ILE A 282 -5.43 2.42 -18.72
C ILE A 282 -5.40 0.94 -19.08
N ASP A 283 -4.61 0.59 -20.10
CA ASP A 283 -4.42 -0.79 -20.54
C ASP A 283 -3.97 -1.70 -19.37
N PRO A 284 -4.65 -2.84 -19.09
CA PRO A 284 -4.29 -3.76 -18.02
C PRO A 284 -2.84 -4.26 -18.04
N SER A 285 -2.20 -4.31 -19.22
CA SER A 285 -0.79 -4.69 -19.36
C SER A 285 0.15 -3.66 -18.72
N LEU A 286 -0.18 -2.37 -18.76
CA LEU A 286 0.57 -1.29 -18.11
C LEU A 286 0.36 -1.27 -16.59
N LEU A 287 -0.75 -1.87 -16.12
CA LEU A 287 -1.07 -2.02 -14.70
C LEU A 287 -0.50 -3.30 -14.08
N GLY A 288 0.26 -4.08 -14.87
CA GLY A 288 0.82 -5.36 -14.45
C GLY A 288 -0.23 -6.39 -14.04
N LEU A 289 -1.43 -6.32 -14.61
CA LEU A 289 -2.52 -7.28 -14.39
C LEU A 289 -2.47 -8.46 -15.37
N ILE A 290 -1.76 -8.33 -16.48
CA ILE A 290 -1.57 -9.41 -17.45
C ILE A 290 -0.28 -10.16 -17.11
N LYS A 291 -0.43 -11.44 -16.74
CA LYS A 291 0.69 -12.31 -16.41
C LYS A 291 1.32 -12.86 -17.69
N ASN A 292 2.50 -12.36 -18.04
CA ASN A 292 3.23 -12.77 -19.25
C ASN A 292 4.21 -13.96 -19.02
N HIS A 293 4.05 -14.72 -17.93
CA HIS A 293 4.90 -15.87 -17.63
C HIS A 293 4.16 -16.98 -16.86
N GLU A 294 4.58 -18.22 -17.05
CA GLU A 294 4.05 -19.39 -16.31
C GLU A 294 4.93 -19.83 -15.13
N LEU A 295 5.91 -19.01 -14.72
CA LEU A 295 6.81 -19.34 -13.62
C LEU A 295 6.03 -19.63 -12.31
N SER A 296 6.26 -20.81 -11.75
CA SER A 296 5.76 -21.20 -10.43
C SER A 296 6.52 -20.47 -9.33
N GLY A 297 5.85 -20.20 -8.20
CA GLY A 297 6.45 -19.49 -7.07
C GLY A 297 6.66 -17.98 -7.27
N VAL A 298 6.11 -17.41 -8.35
CA VAL A 298 6.14 -15.98 -8.65
C VAL A 298 4.72 -15.43 -8.62
N SER A 299 4.55 -14.31 -7.92
CA SER A 299 3.27 -13.60 -7.78
C SER A 299 2.69 -13.13 -9.13
N PRO A 300 1.37 -12.96 -9.23
CA PRO A 300 0.38 -13.25 -8.18
C PRO A 300 0.21 -14.76 -7.96
N PHE A 301 -0.03 -15.15 -6.70
CA PHE A 301 -0.19 -16.55 -6.27
C PHE A 301 -1.61 -17.05 -6.46
N ILE A 302 -2.59 -16.17 -6.26
CA ILE A 302 -3.99 -16.35 -6.63
C ILE A 302 -4.22 -15.65 -7.97
N SER A 303 -4.90 -16.33 -8.90
CA SER A 303 -5.16 -15.75 -10.22
C SER A 303 -6.06 -14.51 -10.12
N VAL A 304 -5.71 -13.48 -10.88
CA VAL A 304 -6.53 -12.27 -11.08
C VAL A 304 -7.49 -12.41 -12.27
N ASP A 305 -7.48 -13.53 -12.99
CA ASP A 305 -8.38 -13.76 -14.13
C ASP A 305 -9.87 -13.63 -13.76
N PRO A 306 -10.36 -14.08 -12.58
CA PRO A 306 -11.75 -13.85 -12.21
C PRO A 306 -12.10 -12.36 -12.19
N PHE A 307 -11.20 -11.51 -11.68
CA PHE A 307 -11.37 -10.05 -11.72
C PHE A 307 -11.40 -9.53 -13.17
N LEU A 308 -10.43 -9.92 -14.00
CA LEU A 308 -10.35 -9.48 -15.39
C LEU A 308 -11.58 -9.92 -16.20
N ASN A 309 -12.15 -11.07 -15.90
CA ASN A 309 -13.38 -11.55 -16.52
C ASN A 309 -14.59 -10.72 -16.10
N ILE A 310 -14.68 -10.30 -14.83
CA ILE A 310 -15.77 -9.44 -14.34
C ILE A 310 -15.75 -8.08 -15.06
N VAL A 311 -14.56 -7.51 -15.27
CA VAL A 311 -14.41 -6.18 -15.89
C VAL A 311 -14.20 -6.23 -17.41
N LYS A 312 -14.33 -7.41 -18.03
CA LYS A 312 -13.95 -7.64 -19.43
C LYS A 312 -14.72 -6.77 -20.41
N GLU A 313 -16.01 -6.54 -20.16
CA GLU A 313 -16.85 -5.70 -21.02
C GLU A 313 -16.40 -4.24 -21.04
N GLN A 314 -15.73 -3.78 -19.98
CA GLN A 314 -15.13 -2.45 -19.90
C GLN A 314 -13.72 -2.40 -20.51
N LEU A 315 -13.12 -3.55 -20.83
CA LEU A 315 -11.78 -3.64 -21.43
C LEU A 315 -11.80 -3.73 -22.97
N THR A 316 -12.99 -3.87 -23.57
CA THR A 316 -13.21 -3.94 -25.03
C THR A 316 -13.71 -2.62 -25.59
#